data_AF-K2AB42-F1
#
_entry.id   AF-K2AB42-F1
#
_cell.length_a   1.000
_cell.length_b   1.000
_cell.length_c   1.000
_cell.angle_alpha   90.00
_cell.angle_beta   90.00
_cell.angle_gamma   90.00
#
_symmetry.space_group_name_H-M   'P 1'
#
loop_
_entity.id
_entity.type
_entity.pdbx_description
1 polymer ?
#
loop_
_entity_poly.entity_id
_entity_poly.type
_entity_poly.pdbx_seq_one_letter_code
_entity_poly.pdbx_strand_id
1 'polypeptide(L)' 'MLIPIFQILYYLMLFAMFLMSIFIVFHIVFYSYTVASKILTLMIFVPVVGVLLFTNFVLFSALPL' A
#
# COMPACT_ATOMS: atom_id res chain seq x y z
N MET A 1 -7.91 -27.59 2.31
CA MET A 1 -6.62 -27.15 2.89
C MET A 1 -5.86 -26.12 2.05
N LEU A 2 -6.30 -25.77 0.83
CA LEU A 2 -5.67 -24.70 0.04
C LEU A 2 -6.06 -23.27 0.48
N ILE A 3 -7.26 -23.11 1.07
CA ILE A 3 -7.80 -21.80 1.47
C ILE A 3 -6.88 -21.06 2.47
N PRO A 4 -6.37 -21.68 3.55
CA PRO A 4 -5.46 -21.01 4.48
C PRO A 4 -4.13 -20.60 3.83
N ILE A 5 -3.65 -21.36 2.85
CA ILE A 5 -2.41 -21.04 2.12
C ILE A 5 -2.62 -19.76 1.29
N PHE A 6 -3.75 -19.66 0.58
CA PHE A 6 -4.08 -18.45 -0.18
C PHE A 6 -4.28 -17.22 0.72
N GLN A 7 -4.84 -17.39 1.91
CA GLN A 7 -4.95 -16.30 2.89
C GLN A 7 -3.57 -15.81 3.37
N ILE A 8 -2.65 -16.73 3.68
CA ILE A 8 -1.27 -16.36 4.07
C ILE A 8 -0.57 -15.62 2.93
N LEU A 9 -0.67 -16.13 1.69
CA LEU A 9 -0.09 -15.48 0.52
C LEU A 9 -0.69 -14.09 0.27
N TYR A 10 -2.01 -13.94 0.42
CA TYR A 10 -2.66 -12.64 0.33
C TYR A 10 -2.12 -11.69 1.39
N TYR A 11 -2.04 -12.13 2.65
CA TYR A 11 -1.54 -11.31 3.75
C TYR A 11 -0.09 -10.85 3.51
N LEU A 12 0.78 -11.74 3.03
CA LEU A 12 2.15 -11.40 2.65
C LEU A 12 2.19 -10.36 1.53
N MET A 13 1.32 -10.49 0.53
CA MET A 13 1.22 -9.53 -0.57
C MET A 13 0.73 -8.16 -0.08
N LEU A 14 -0.30 -8.12 0.77
CA LEU A 14 -0.80 -6.89 1.37
C LEU A 14 0.28 -6.20 2.24
N PHE A 15 1.02 -6.98 3.00
CA PHE A 15 2.16 -6.49 3.79
C PHE A 15 3.29 -5.94 2.89
N ALA A 16 3.63 -6.62 1.80
CA ALA A 16 4.62 -6.13 0.84
C ALA A 16 4.16 -4.82 0.17
N MET A 17 2.89 -4.72 -0.23
CA MET A 17 2.32 -3.48 -0.77
C MET A 17 2.39 -2.33 0.23
N PHE A 18 2.11 -2.60 1.51
CA PHE A 18 2.25 -1.61 2.59
C PHE A 18 3.69 -1.13 2.75
N LEU A 19 4.67 -2.04 2.81
CA LEU A 19 6.09 -1.69 2.89
C LEU A 19 6.56 -0.89 1.68
N MET A 20 6.16 -1.29 0.47
CA MET A 20 6.47 -0.57 -0.76
C MET A 20 5.88 0.85 -0.75
N SER A 21 4.68 1.01 -0.22
CA SER A 21 4.03 2.32 -0.09
C SER A 21 4.82 3.24 0.85
N ILE A 22 5.25 2.72 2.00
CA ILE A 22 6.13 3.45 2.93
C ILE A 22 7.45 3.83 2.25
N PHE A 23 8.08 2.89 1.55
CA PHE A 23 9.33 3.13 0.83
C PHE A 23 9.17 4.25 -0.21
N ILE A 24 8.08 4.25 -0.98
CA ILE A 24 7.83 5.30 -1.97
C ILE A 24 7.59 6.65 -1.29
N VAL A 25 6.81 6.72 -0.22
CA VAL A 25 6.62 7.97 0.55
C VAL A 25 7.96 8.48 1.07
N PHE A 26 8.79 7.61 1.66
CA PHE A 26 10.14 7.95 2.08
C PHE A 26 10.97 8.49 0.91
N HIS A 27 10.96 7.79 -0.22
CA HIS A 27 11.70 8.22 -1.41
C HIS A 27 11.26 9.61 -1.89
N ILE A 28 9.96 9.87 -1.95
CA ILE A 28 9.41 11.19 -2.32
C ILE A 28 9.88 12.26 -1.32
N VAL A 29 9.83 11.97 -0.01
CA VAL A 29 10.19 12.93 1.04
C VAL A 29 11.70 13.26 1.03
N PHE A 30 12.58 12.30 0.79
CA PHE A 30 14.03 12.51 0.92
C PHE A 30 14.74 12.77 -0.41
N TYR A 31 14.20 12.33 -1.55
CA TYR A 31 14.89 12.37 -2.84
C TYR A 31 14.23 13.25 -3.90
N SER A 32 13.06 13.85 -3.63
CA SER A 32 12.46 14.81 -4.58
C SER A 32 13.26 16.11 -4.68
N TYR A 33 13.57 16.54 -5.91
CA TYR A 33 14.40 17.71 -6.20
C TYR A 33 13.80 19.06 -5.76
N THR A 34 12.47 19.20 -5.74
CA THR A 34 11.80 20.45 -5.38
C THR A 34 10.68 20.23 -4.37
N VAL A 35 10.48 21.21 -3.47
CA VAL A 35 9.44 21.16 -2.43
C VAL A 35 8.04 21.11 -3.06
N ALA A 36 7.81 21.88 -4.13
CA ALA A 36 6.53 21.88 -4.84
C ALA A 36 6.20 20.49 -5.44
N SER A 37 7.18 19.86 -6.09
CA SER A 37 7.02 18.50 -6.66
C SER A 37 6.75 17.47 -5.56
N LYS A 38 7.45 17.57 -4.43
CA LYS A 38 7.23 16.70 -3.26
C LYS A 38 5.79 16.78 -2.76
N ILE A 39 5.29 17.99 -2.52
CA ILE A 39 3.93 18.21 -1.99
C ILE A 39 2.88 17.71 -2.99
N LEU A 40 3.02 18.06 -4.27
CA LEU A 40 2.09 17.61 -5.32
C LEU A 40 2.05 16.08 -5.41
N THR A 41 3.22 15.43 -5.43
CA THR A 41 3.31 13.97 -5.54
C THR A 41 2.71 13.28 -4.32
N LEU A 42 2.98 13.78 -3.10
CA LEU A 42 2.38 13.22 -1.88
C LEU A 42 0.85 13.41 -1.83
N MET A 43 0.34 14.57 -2.25
CA MET A 43 -1.10 14.85 -2.29
C MET A 43 -1.86 13.91 -3.22
N ILE A 44 -1.21 13.38 -4.26
CA ILE A 44 -1.84 12.42 -5.18
C ILE A 44 -1.59 10.99 -4.71
N PHE A 45 -0.33 10.65 -4.41
CA PHE A 45 0.07 9.28 -4.10
C PHE A 45 -0.57 8.75 -2.82
N VAL A 46 -0.54 9.53 -1.74
CA VAL A 46 -1.04 9.09 -0.42
C VAL A 46 -2.52 8.73 -0.45
N PRO A 47 -3.44 9.57 -0.94
CA PRO A 47 -4.85 9.20 -0.97
C PRO A 47 -5.14 8.04 -1.94
N VAL A 48 -4.51 8.01 -3.12
CA VAL A 48 -4.72 6.92 -4.09
C VAL A 48 -4.30 5.58 -3.50
N VAL A 49 -3.07 5.50 -2.98
CA VAL A 49 -2.55 4.26 -2.39
C VAL A 49 -3.27 3.93 -1.08
N GLY A 50 -3.66 4.92 -0.30
CA GLY A 50 -4.48 4.73 0.90
C GLY A 50 -5.81 4.05 0.59
N VAL A 51 -6.54 4.51 -0.43
CA VAL A 51 -7.80 3.89 -0.87
C VAL A 51 -7.57 2.48 -1.39
N LEU A 52 -6.50 2.25 -2.17
CA LEU A 52 -6.17 0.92 -2.70
C LEU A 52 -5.81 -0.07 -1.58
N LEU A 53 -4.96 0.33 -0.63
CA LEU A 53 -4.60 -0.50 0.52
C LEU A 53 -5.81 -0.79 1.41
N PHE A 54 -6.64 0.21 1.68
CA PHE A 54 -7.87 0.04 2.45
C PHE A 54 -8.83 -0.93 1.77
N THR A 55 -9.02 -0.80 0.45
CA THR A 55 -9.88 -1.71 -0.31
C THR A 55 -9.36 -3.15 -0.26
N ASN A 56 -8.05 -3.35 -0.42
CA ASN A 56 -7.43 -4.68 -0.31
C ASN A 56 -7.57 -5.26 1.11
N PHE A 57 -7.47 -4.43 2.14
CA PHE A 57 -7.67 -4.84 3.53
C PHE A 57 -9.12 -5.28 3.80
N VAL A 58 -10.11 -4.54 3.27
CA VAL A 58 -11.52 -4.93 3.35
C VAL A 58 -11.78 -6.23 2.61
N LEU A 59 -11.24 -6.39 1.40
CA LEU A 59 -11.36 -7.62 0.61
C LEU A 59 -10.76 -8.82 1.35
N PHE A 60 -9.58 -8.66 1.95
CA PHE A 60 -8.96 -9.71 2.77
C PHE A 60 -9.83 -10.08 3.97
N SER A 61 -10.38 -9.08 4.67
CA SER A 61 -11.23 -9.29 5.86
C SER A 61 -12.59 -9.92 5.55
N ALA A 62 -13.04 -9.82 4.29
CA ALA A 62 -14.27 -10.44 3.80
C ALA A 62 -14.07 -11.88 3.29
N LEU A 63 -12.83 -12.40 3.27
CA LEU A 63 -12.57 -13.77 2.84
C LEU A 63 -13.22 -14.76 3.83
N PRO A 64 -13.98 -15.76 3.34
CA PRO A 64 -14.49 -16.82 4.19
C PRO A 64 -13.32 -17.64 4.77
N LEU A 65 -13.43 -17.98 6.06
CA LEU A 65 -12.49 -18.83 6.79
C LEU A 65 -12.42 -20.25 6.20
#